data_AF-A0A0C3P2B7-F1
#
_entry.id   AF-A0A0C3P2B7-F1
#
_cell.length_a   1.000
_cell.length_b   1.000
_cell.length_c   1.000
_cell.angle_alpha   90.00
_cell.angle_beta   90.00
_cell.angle_gamma   90.00
#
_symmetry.space_group_name_H-M   'P 1'
#
loop_
_entity.id
_entity.type
_entity.pdbx_description
1 polymer ?
#
loop_
_entity_poly.entity_id
_entity_poly.type
_entity_poly.pdbx_seq_one_letter_code
_entity_poly.pdbx_strand_id
1 'polypeptide(L)'
;MHQTQKASSENYYVISVQHSQYLHDASGCFPSLPRAIAVISPDNSDIQAPKFSVTKGDGDNTYTIKVNRRDVRWGPGDLIYSFEDGHTEEWVIIFREAERAYT
;
A
#
# COMPACT_ATOMS: atom_id res chain seq x y z
N MET A 1 27.54 6.01 -20.52
CA MET A 1 27.02 6.86 -19.43
C MET A 1 25.92 6.06 -18.76
N HIS A 2 26.11 5.63 -17.50
CA HIS A 2 25.05 4.95 -16.75
C HIS A 2 24.09 6.03 -16.24
N GLN A 3 22.93 6.14 -16.87
CA GLN A 3 21.87 7.00 -16.40
C GLN A 3 21.23 6.26 -15.21
N THR A 4 21.61 6.62 -13.99
CA THR A 4 20.92 6.14 -12.78
C THR A 4 19.48 6.63 -12.89
N GLN A 5 18.58 5.76 -13.31
CA GLN A 5 17.16 6.01 -13.34
C GLN A 5 16.76 6.26 -11.88
N LYS A 6 16.61 7.53 -11.49
CA LYS A 6 16.11 7.88 -10.16
C LYS A 6 14.82 7.10 -9.97
N ALA A 7 14.74 6.30 -8.93
CA ALA A 7 13.50 5.61 -8.57
C ALA A 7 12.41 6.67 -8.39
N SER A 8 11.53 6.81 -9.39
CA SER A 8 10.41 7.73 -9.34
C SER A 8 9.33 7.08 -8.51
N SER A 9 8.94 7.76 -7.43
CA SER A 9 7.80 7.34 -6.63
C SER A 9 6.52 7.93 -7.21
N GLU A 10 5.54 7.08 -7.46
CA GLU A 10 4.20 7.49 -7.91
C GLU A 10 3.18 7.28 -6.80
N ASN A 11 2.11 8.09 -6.81
CA ASN A 11 1.09 8.07 -5.76
C ASN A 11 -0.25 7.62 -6.31
N TYR A 12 -0.86 6.63 -5.68
CA TYR A 12 -2.11 6.02 -6.11
C TYR A 12 -3.14 5.97 -4.99
N TYR A 13 -4.42 6.05 -5.37
CA TYR A 13 -5.49 5.54 -4.52
C TYR A 13 -5.71 4.06 -4.87
N VAL A 14 -5.78 3.21 -3.86
CA VAL A 14 -5.97 1.76 -4.05
C VAL A 14 -7.38 1.38 -3.67
N ILE A 15 -8.08 0.71 -4.58
CA ILE A 15 -9.48 0.26 -4.41
C ILE A 15 -9.50 -1.27 -4.40
N SER A 16 -10.15 -1.86 -3.39
CA SER A 16 -10.43 -3.29 -3.38
C SER A 16 -11.48 -3.61 -4.44
N VAL A 17 -11.14 -4.49 -5.40
CA VAL A 17 -12.08 -4.94 -6.43
C VAL A 17 -13.30 -5.62 -5.81
N GLN A 18 -13.08 -6.49 -4.83
CA GLN A 18 -14.14 -7.26 -4.18
C GLN A 18 -15.17 -6.38 -3.46
N HIS A 19 -14.71 -5.30 -2.81
CA HIS A 19 -15.57 -4.46 -1.97
C HIS A 19 -15.94 -3.12 -2.62
N SER A 20 -15.31 -2.77 -3.76
CA SER A 20 -15.46 -1.46 -4.42
C SER A 20 -15.22 -0.28 -3.48
N GLN A 21 -14.30 -0.45 -2.52
CA GLN A 21 -13.98 0.52 -1.47
C GLN A 21 -12.47 0.72 -1.38
N TYR A 22 -12.05 1.89 -0.92
CA TYR A 22 -10.63 2.22 -0.79
C TYR A 22 -9.96 1.37 0.31
N LEU A 23 -8.67 1.10 0.12
CA LEU A 23 -7.81 0.63 1.21
C LEU A 23 -7.38 1.81 2.08
N HIS A 24 -7.39 1.58 3.39
CA HIS A 24 -7.01 2.57 4.38
C HIS A 24 -5.93 2.02 5.32
N ASP A 25 -5.07 2.90 5.78
CA ASP A 25 -4.34 2.73 7.04
C ASP A 25 -5.35 2.95 8.18
N ALA A 26 -5.73 1.87 8.88
CA ALA A 26 -6.78 1.84 9.92
C ALA A 26 -6.41 2.58 11.23
N SER A 27 -5.53 3.56 11.10
CA SER A 27 -5.02 4.44 12.15
C SER A 27 -6.07 5.07 13.07
N GLY A 28 -7.26 5.38 12.55
CA GLY A 28 -8.37 5.97 13.30
C GLY A 28 -9.33 4.97 13.94
N CYS A 29 -9.29 3.70 13.52
CA CYS A 29 -10.14 2.64 14.08
C CYS A 29 -9.44 1.89 15.22
N PHE A 30 -8.12 1.70 15.11
CA PHE A 30 -7.32 1.00 16.09
C PHE A 30 -6.06 1.81 16.43
N PRO A 31 -5.94 2.35 17.66
CA PRO A 31 -4.82 3.23 18.02
C PRO A 31 -3.48 2.50 18.21
N SER A 32 -3.43 1.18 18.08
CA SER A 32 -2.21 0.38 18.23
C SER A 32 -1.33 0.42 16.97
N LEU A 33 -0.01 0.53 17.16
CA LEU A 33 1.00 0.23 16.14
C LEU A 33 1.38 -1.26 16.22
N PRO A 34 1.66 -1.94 15.10
CA PRO A 34 1.54 -1.48 13.72
C PRO A 34 0.07 -1.36 13.26
N ARG A 35 -0.18 -0.60 12.19
CA ARG A 35 -1.56 -0.27 11.77
C ARG A 35 -2.00 -1.12 10.59
N ALA A 36 -3.12 -1.83 10.74
CA ALA A 36 -3.63 -2.69 9.69
C ALA A 36 -4.02 -1.89 8.44
N ILE A 37 -3.71 -2.43 7.27
CA ILE A 37 -4.26 -1.99 6.00
C ILE A 37 -5.55 -2.75 5.76
N ALA A 38 -6.67 -2.05 5.71
CA ALA A 38 -7.99 -2.66 5.62
C ALA A 38 -8.90 -1.88 4.69
N VAL A 39 -9.89 -2.59 4.15
CA VAL A 39 -11.08 -1.94 3.59
C VAL A 39 -11.89 -1.42 4.78
N ILE A 40 -12.14 -0.11 4.80
CA ILE A 40 -13.02 0.51 5.79
C ILE A 40 -14.29 0.89 5.05
N SER A 41 -15.40 0.22 5.37
CA SER A 41 -16.71 0.66 4.89
C SER A 41 -17.07 1.94 5.62
N PRO A 42 -17.18 3.09 4.94
CA PRO A 42 -17.50 4.31 5.65
C PRO A 42 -18.98 4.28 6.06
N ASP A 43 -19.23 4.16 7.37
CA ASP A 43 -20.47 4.66 7.96
C ASP A 43 -20.46 6.21 7.98
N ASN A 44 -19.31 6.82 7.71
CA ASN A 44 -19.07 8.25 7.79
C ASN A 44 -18.28 8.74 6.57
N SER A 45 -18.85 9.68 5.82
CA SER A 45 -18.31 10.23 4.56
C SER A 45 -17.00 11.01 4.71
N ASP A 46 -16.58 11.28 5.94
CA ASP A 46 -15.47 12.19 6.24
C ASP A 46 -14.10 11.50 6.27
N ILE A 47 -14.04 10.17 6.15
CA ILE A 47 -12.76 9.45 6.11
C ILE A 47 -12.17 9.54 4.71
N GLN A 48 -11.23 10.47 4.52
CA GLN A 48 -10.48 10.56 3.27
C GLN A 48 -9.55 9.35 3.10
N ALA A 49 -9.62 8.71 1.94
CA ALA A 49 -8.70 7.63 1.58
C ALA A 49 -7.25 8.13 1.50
N PRO A 50 -6.27 7.41 2.07
CA PRO A 50 -4.88 7.79 1.95
C PRO A 50 -4.34 7.48 0.55
N LYS A 51 -3.26 8.16 0.17
CA LYS A 51 -2.49 7.79 -1.02
C LYS A 51 -1.39 6.82 -0.63
N PHE A 52 -1.19 5.82 -1.47
CA PHE A 52 -0.08 4.89 -1.41
C PHE A 52 1.00 5.36 -2.38
N SER A 53 2.21 5.52 -1.86
CA SER A 53 3.42 5.77 -2.64
C SER A 53 3.99 4.42 -3.05
N VAL A 54 4.20 4.23 -4.35
CA VAL A 54 4.81 3.04 -4.92
C VAL A 54 6.10 3.45 -5.60
N THR A 55 7.20 2.81 -5.22
CA THR A 55 8.54 3.14 -5.70
C THR A 55 9.19 1.88 -6.24
N LYS A 56 9.83 1.96 -7.41
CA LYS A 56 10.57 0.82 -7.97
C LYS A 56 11.61 0.34 -6.95
N GLY A 57 11.57 -0.95 -6.63
CA GLY A 57 12.55 -1.64 -5.80
C GLY A 57 13.82 -2.01 -6.57
N ASP A 58 14.78 -2.55 -5.83
CA ASP A 58 16.10 -2.96 -6.32
C ASP A 58 16.04 -4.28 -7.10
N GLY A 59 15.02 -5.12 -6.85
CA GLY A 59 14.77 -6.35 -7.58
C GLY A 59 14.13 -6.16 -8.97
N ASP A 60 14.25 -7.19 -9.80
CA ASP A 60 13.57 -7.23 -11.11
C ASP A 60 12.04 -7.18 -10.90
N ASN A 61 11.40 -6.14 -11.43
CA ASN A 61 9.95 -5.90 -11.30
C ASN A 61 9.39 -5.89 -9.86
N THR A 62 10.21 -5.58 -8.87
CA THR A 62 9.73 -5.35 -7.50
C THR A 62 9.49 -3.87 -7.19
N TYR A 63 8.70 -3.61 -6.15
CA TYR A 63 8.29 -2.29 -5.70
C TYR A 63 8.22 -2.23 -4.18
N THR A 64 8.56 -1.07 -3.60
CA THR A 64 8.26 -0.76 -2.21
C THR A 64 7.00 0.09 -2.15
N ILE A 65 6.19 -0.13 -1.11
CA ILE A 65 4.91 0.56 -0.93
C ILE A 65 4.93 1.28 0.41
N LYS A 66 4.54 2.55 0.42
CA LYS A 66 4.35 3.35 1.64
C LYS A 66 2.98 3.98 1.69
N VAL A 67 2.44 4.13 2.90
CA VAL A 67 1.22 4.90 3.17
C VAL A 67 1.48 5.83 4.34
N ASN A 68 1.12 7.11 4.24
CA ASN A 68 1.39 8.10 5.29
C ASN A 68 2.87 8.12 5.76
N ARG A 69 3.82 7.90 4.84
CA ARG A 69 5.28 7.78 5.08
C ARG A 69 5.72 6.51 5.84
N ARG A 70 4.82 5.56 6.09
CA ARG A 70 5.08 4.27 6.74
C ARG A 70 5.24 3.17 5.71
N ASP A 71 6.14 2.23 5.98
CA ASP A 71 6.38 1.07 5.10
C ASP A 71 5.25 0.04 5.22
N VAL A 72 4.73 -0.42 4.09
CA VAL A 72 3.66 -1.42 4.00
C VAL A 72 4.26 -2.81 3.82
N ARG A 73 3.97 -3.72 4.74
CA ARG A 73 4.58 -5.06 4.85
C ARG A 73 3.60 -6.09 5.39
N TRP A 74 3.91 -7.37 5.23
CA TRP A 74 3.21 -8.42 5.98
C TRP A 74 3.44 -8.24 7.49
N GLY A 75 2.38 -8.44 8.26
CA GLY A 75 2.41 -8.48 9.72
C GLY A 75 1.79 -9.76 10.27
N PRO A 76 1.48 -9.78 11.57
CA PRO A 76 0.94 -10.97 12.23
C PRO A 76 -0.35 -11.48 11.59
N GLY A 77 -0.48 -12.80 11.48
CA GLY A 77 -1.72 -13.46 11.02
C GLY A 77 -2.02 -13.25 9.54
N ASP A 78 -1.00 -13.13 8.69
CA ASP A 78 -1.14 -12.95 7.24
C ASP A 78 -1.99 -11.73 6.86
N LEU A 79 -1.87 -10.66 7.64
CA LEU A 79 -2.49 -9.37 7.36
C LEU A 79 -1.43 -8.36 6.94
N ILE A 80 -1.82 -7.36 6.18
CA ILE A 80 -0.94 -6.28 5.73
C ILE A 80 -1.03 -5.13 6.73
N TYR A 81 0.12 -4.58 7.09
CA TYR A 81 0.24 -3.48 8.04
C TYR A 81 1.16 -2.37 7.52
N SER A 82 1.07 -1.20 8.14
CA SER A 82 2.03 -0.12 7.99
C SER A 82 2.88 0.07 9.26
N PHE A 83 4.17 0.31 9.06
CA PHE A 83 5.20 0.35 10.10
C PHE A 83 6.03 1.65 10.03
N GLU A 84 6.48 2.13 11.20
CA GLU A 84 7.37 3.29 11.37
C GLU A 84 8.81 2.89 11.76
N ASP A 85 9.20 1.63 11.54
CA ASP A 85 10.49 1.08 11.97
C ASP A 85 11.62 1.20 10.92
N GLY A 86 11.31 1.74 9.74
CA GLY A 86 12.27 1.91 8.65
C GLY A 86 12.64 0.63 7.91
N HIS A 87 12.02 -0.50 8.24
CA HIS A 87 12.16 -1.74 7.48
C HIS A 87 11.16 -1.74 6.33
N THR A 88 11.62 -2.09 5.13
CA THR A 88 10.80 -2.15 3.92
C THR A 88 10.72 -3.56 3.38
N GLU A 89 9.68 -3.82 2.59
CA GLU A 89 9.47 -5.10 1.91
C GLU A 89 9.23 -4.82 0.43
N GLU A 90 9.73 -5.71 -0.40
CA GLU A 90 9.57 -5.65 -1.84
C GLU A 90 8.39 -6.50 -2.30
N TRP A 91 7.52 -5.89 -3.10
CA TRP A 91 6.30 -6.47 -3.64
C TRP A 91 6.42 -6.64 -5.15
N VAL A 92 5.89 -7.74 -5.68
CA VAL A 92 5.70 -7.91 -7.13
C VAL A 92 4.26 -7.53 -7.45
N ILE A 93 4.06 -6.48 -8.25
CA ILE A 93 2.72 -5.99 -8.63
C ILE A 93 2.43 -6.48 -10.06
N ILE A 94 1.43 -7.35 -10.20
CA ILE A 94 1.09 -8.00 -11.47
C ILE A 94 -0.27 -7.52 -11.95
N PHE A 95 -0.32 -6.96 -13.16
CA PHE A 95 -1.59 -6.64 -13.82
C PHE A 95 -2.32 -7.92 -14.23
N ARG A 96 -3.60 -8.00 -13.89
CA ARG A 96 -4.49 -9.10 -14.25
C ARG A 96 -5.54 -8.58 -15.24
N GLU A 97 -5.47 -9.07 -16.47
CA GLU A 97 -6.31 -8.58 -17.57
C GLU A 97 -7.80 -8.89 -17.35
N ALA A 98 -8.12 -10.07 -16.81
CA ALA A 98 -9.50 -10.52 -16.61
C ALA A 98 -10.26 -9.63 -15.62
N GLU A 99 -9.60 -9.22 -14.54
CA GLU A 99 -10.15 -8.34 -13.50
C GLU A 99 -9.90 -6.86 -13.80
N ARG A 100 -9.06 -6.56 -14.80
CA ARG A 100 -8.52 -5.21 -15.07
C ARG A 100 -7.96 -4.55 -13.80
N ALA A 101 -7.26 -5.34 -12.98
CA ALA A 101 -6.79 -4.97 -11.65
C ALA A 101 -5.36 -5.48 -11.40
N TYR A 102 -4.82 -5.26 -10.20
CA TYR A 102 -3.48 -5.68 -9.81
C TYR A 102 -3.55 -6.65 -8.61
N THR A 103 -2.62 -7.62 -8.59
CA THR A 103 -2.31 -8.47 -7.43
C THR A 103 -0.89 -8.24 -6.98
#